data_AF-A0AAU9QSZ4-F1
#
_entry.id   AF-A0AAU9QSZ4-F1
#
_cell.length_a   1.000
_cell.length_b   1.000
_cell.length_c   1.000
_cell.angle_alpha   90.00
_cell.angle_beta   90.00
_cell.angle_gamma   90.00
#
_symmetry.space_group_name_H-M   'P 1'
#
loop_
_entity.id
_entity.type
_entity.pdbx_description
1 polymer ?
#
loop_
_entity_poly.entity_id
_entity_poly.type
_entity_poly.pdbx_seq_one_letter_code
_entity_poly.pdbx_strand_id
1 'polypeptide(L)'
;MKRCLIIICGLLLLVNQLALAADPMLSMLPVSTPMLTPGKVERKTLKQHVSTPLFIVGDDALSHRWLSEKCDYLARIGAKGVVVNVRTPAGWHRMTQYGLSVYPVSGNDFARAFGLSHYPVLIEGREVKQ
;
A
#
# COMPACT_ATOMS: atom_id res chain seq x y z
N MET A 1 -35.12 38.24 18.11
CA MET A 1 -33.97 38.06 17.18
C MET A 1 -32.72 37.53 17.90
N LYS A 2 -32.75 36.35 18.54
CA LYS A 2 -31.57 35.76 19.24
C LYS A 2 -31.54 34.22 19.17
N ARG A 3 -32.06 33.63 18.09
CA ARG A 3 -32.12 32.16 17.88
C ARG A 3 -31.01 31.62 16.96
N CYS A 4 -30.06 32.45 16.52
CA CYS A 4 -29.14 32.09 15.42
C CYS A 4 -27.70 31.75 15.85
N LEU A 5 -27.29 32.02 17.09
CA LEU A 5 -25.87 31.90 17.48
C LEU A 5 -25.48 30.57 18.16
N ILE A 6 -26.44 29.82 18.71
CA ILE A 6 -26.16 28.58 19.46
C ILE A 6 -25.97 27.38 18.52
N ILE A 7 -26.58 27.40 17.33
CA ILE A 7 -26.51 26.28 16.36
C ILE A 7 -25.15 26.20 15.67
N ILE A 8 -24.48 27.33 15.44
CA ILE A 8 -23.16 27.36 14.77
C ILE A 8 -22.07 26.79 15.68
N CYS A 9 -22.17 26.99 17.01
CA CYS A 9 -21.16 26.53 17.96
C CYS A 9 -21.27 25.02 18.26
N GLY A 10 -22.49 24.47 18.32
CA GLY A 10 -22.71 23.03 18.53
C GLY A 10 -22.32 22.17 17.31
N LEU A 11 -22.51 22.69 16.09
CA LEU A 11 -22.12 21.98 14.88
C LEU A 11 -20.60 22.01 14.68
N LEU A 12 -19.92 23.14 14.97
CA LEU A 12 -18.46 23.26 14.85
C LEU A 12 -17.68 22.38 15.84
N LEU A 13 -18.20 22.18 17.06
CA LEU A 13 -17.54 21.33 18.07
C LEU A 13 -17.77 19.83 17.84
N LEU A 14 -18.81 19.43 17.10
CA LEU A 14 -18.95 18.04 16.64
C LEU A 14 -18.02 17.73 15.47
N VAL A 15 -17.70 18.71 14.60
CA VAL A 15 -16.70 18.51 13.52
C VAL A 15 -15.32 18.18 14.09
N ASN A 16 -15.01 18.67 15.29
CA ASN A 16 -13.73 18.40 15.95
C ASN A 16 -13.66 17.04 16.65
N GLN A 17 -14.77 16.29 16.73
CA GLN A 17 -14.75 14.87 17.15
C GLN A 17 -14.42 13.92 15.99
N LEU A 18 -14.39 14.43 14.74
CA LEU A 18 -13.79 13.77 13.58
C LEU A 18 -12.33 14.21 13.40
N ALA A 19 -11.54 14.17 14.48
CA ALA A 19 -10.19 13.68 14.27
C ALA A 19 -10.38 12.27 13.68
N LEU A 20 -10.28 12.17 12.35
CA LEU A 20 -10.12 10.91 11.62
C LEU A 20 -9.33 9.99 12.54
N ALA A 21 -9.86 8.82 12.87
CA ALA A 21 -9.07 7.81 13.56
C ALA A 21 -7.71 7.79 12.86
N ALA A 22 -6.65 8.15 13.58
CA ALA A 22 -5.33 8.30 12.99
C ALA A 22 -5.05 7.03 12.19
N ASP A 23 -4.69 7.16 10.91
CA ASP A 23 -4.48 6.01 10.05
C ASP A 23 -3.51 5.06 10.78
N PRO A 24 -3.98 3.87 11.21
CA PRO A 24 -3.19 3.02 12.09
C PRO A 24 -1.91 2.56 11.41
N MET A 25 -1.86 2.57 10.08
CA MET A 25 -0.67 2.22 9.30
C MET A 25 0.46 3.24 9.45
N LEU A 26 0.15 4.50 9.79
CA LEU A 26 1.16 5.52 10.06
C LEU A 26 2.04 5.17 11.27
N SER A 27 1.53 4.39 12.22
CA SER A 27 2.29 3.91 13.38
C SER A 27 3.37 2.88 13.02
N MET A 28 3.29 2.29 11.82
CA MET A 28 4.22 1.28 11.33
C MET A 28 5.39 1.90 10.54
N LEU A 29 5.36 3.21 10.30
CA LEU A 29 6.40 3.92 9.55
C LEU A 29 7.59 4.29 10.45
N PRO A 30 8.82 4.35 9.90
CA PRO A 30 9.17 4.02 8.52
C PRO A 30 9.28 2.51 8.31
N VAL A 31 8.89 2.05 7.11
CA VAL A 31 9.15 0.70 6.64
C VAL A 31 10.29 0.72 5.64
N SER A 32 11.28 -0.13 5.87
CA SER A 32 12.45 -0.29 5.01
C SER A 32 12.83 -1.76 4.93
N THR A 33 13.06 -2.25 3.72
CA THR A 33 13.41 -3.65 3.44
C THR A 33 14.68 -3.68 2.59
N PRO A 34 15.88 -3.69 3.19
CA PRO A 34 17.14 -3.53 2.44
C PRO A 34 17.39 -4.60 1.36
N MET A 35 16.84 -5.81 1.52
CA MET A 35 16.98 -6.89 0.52
C MET A 35 16.05 -6.75 -0.69
N LEU A 36 15.11 -5.80 -0.65
CA LEU A 36 14.21 -5.49 -1.75
C LEU A 36 14.50 -4.09 -2.24
N THR A 37 14.86 -3.98 -3.52
CA THR A 37 15.18 -2.69 -4.17
C THR A 37 14.30 -2.47 -5.40
N PRO A 38 14.02 -1.21 -5.80
CA PRO A 38 13.35 -0.96 -7.06
C PRO A 38 14.17 -1.54 -8.22
N GLY A 39 13.55 -2.33 -9.10
CA GLY A 39 14.24 -2.98 -10.21
C GLY A 39 13.36 -3.89 -11.05
N LYS A 40 13.96 -4.47 -12.09
CA LYS A 40 13.30 -5.44 -12.96
C LYS A 40 13.10 -6.75 -12.20
N VAL A 41 11.92 -7.34 -12.33
CA VAL A 41 11.62 -8.68 -11.79
C VAL A 41 11.39 -9.64 -12.95
N GLU A 42 12.26 -10.64 -13.06
CA GLU A 42 12.11 -11.68 -14.08
C GLU A 42 10.91 -12.58 -13.76
N ARG A 43 10.14 -12.92 -14.80
CA ARG A 43 9.01 -13.84 -14.65
C ARG A 43 9.52 -15.20 -14.22
N LYS A 44 8.84 -15.81 -13.25
CA LYS A 44 9.10 -17.21 -12.86
C LYS A 44 7.86 -17.88 -12.31
N THR A 45 7.84 -19.20 -12.44
CA THR A 45 6.81 -20.06 -11.86
C THR A 45 7.27 -20.58 -10.49
N LEU A 46 6.43 -20.39 -9.48
CA LEU A 46 6.57 -20.91 -8.13
C LEU A 46 6.16 -22.38 -8.06
N LYS A 47 6.74 -23.11 -7.12
CA LYS A 47 6.33 -24.49 -6.82
C LYS A 47 4.98 -24.51 -6.11
N GLN A 48 4.79 -23.57 -5.19
CA GLN A 48 3.57 -23.38 -4.43
C GLN A 48 2.55 -22.51 -5.17
N HIS A 49 1.27 -22.74 -4.90
CA HIS A 49 0.19 -21.85 -5.33
C HIS A 49 -0.14 -20.84 -4.23
N VAL A 50 -0.25 -19.57 -4.62
CA VAL A 50 -0.66 -18.44 -3.78
C VAL A 50 -2.13 -18.17 -4.03
N SER A 51 -2.97 -18.46 -3.03
CA SER A 51 -4.43 -18.36 -3.15
C SER A 51 -4.94 -16.93 -3.25
N THR A 52 -4.31 -15.98 -2.53
CA THR A 52 -4.65 -14.57 -2.59
C THR A 52 -3.56 -13.83 -3.36
N PRO A 53 -3.85 -13.25 -4.54
CA PRO A 53 -2.85 -12.49 -5.29
C PRO A 53 -2.25 -11.38 -4.42
N LEU A 54 -0.94 -11.21 -4.50
CA LEU A 54 -0.18 -10.28 -3.69
C LEU A 54 0.70 -9.43 -4.61
N PHE A 55 0.71 -8.12 -4.43
CA PHE A 55 1.71 -7.26 -5.06
C PHE A 55 2.60 -6.59 -4.02
N ILE A 56 3.86 -6.36 -4.40
CA ILE A 56 4.90 -5.77 -3.57
C ILE A 56 5.43 -4.54 -4.27
N VAL A 57 5.45 -3.41 -3.57
CA VAL A 57 5.79 -2.07 -4.08
C VAL A 57 6.52 -1.24 -3.02
N GLY A 58 7.08 -0.11 -3.41
CA GLY A 58 7.62 0.93 -2.52
C GLY A 58 7.09 2.31 -2.90
N ASP A 59 7.38 3.30 -2.06
CA ASP A 59 7.17 4.73 -2.33
C ASP A 59 8.33 5.28 -3.18
N ASP A 60 8.44 4.76 -4.40
CA ASP A 60 9.44 5.15 -5.40
C ASP A 60 8.81 5.30 -6.80
N ALA A 61 9.53 5.95 -7.72
CA ALA A 61 9.01 6.28 -9.04
C ALA A 61 8.67 5.06 -9.90
N LEU A 62 9.43 3.95 -9.79
CA LEU A 62 9.15 2.73 -10.57
C LEU A 62 7.85 2.10 -10.09
N SER A 63 7.68 1.98 -8.77
CA SER A 63 6.45 1.46 -8.17
C SER A 63 5.23 2.31 -8.49
N HIS A 64 5.34 3.64 -8.44
CA HIS A 64 4.24 4.53 -8.79
C HIS A 64 3.79 4.41 -10.24
N ARG A 65 4.74 4.34 -11.20
CA ARG A 65 4.40 4.09 -12.62
C ARG A 65 3.70 2.75 -12.79
N TRP A 66 4.26 1.71 -12.18
CA TRP A 66 3.69 0.37 -12.24
C TRP A 66 2.27 0.30 -11.67
N LEU A 67 2.03 0.94 -10.52
CA LEU A 67 0.70 1.02 -9.94
C LEU A 67 -0.28 1.77 -10.84
N SER A 68 0.12 2.89 -11.43
CA SER A 68 -0.75 3.64 -12.36
C SER A 68 -1.16 2.81 -13.58
N GLU A 69 -0.30 1.91 -14.07
CA GLU A 69 -0.60 1.02 -15.19
C GLU A 69 -1.45 -0.21 -14.80
N LYS A 70 -1.30 -0.69 -13.56
CA LYS A 70 -1.86 -1.98 -13.12
C LYS A 70 -3.05 -1.84 -12.15
N CYS A 71 -3.34 -0.64 -11.65
CA CYS A 71 -4.31 -0.41 -10.57
C CYS A 71 -5.64 -1.15 -10.81
N ASP A 72 -6.25 -0.94 -11.97
CA ASP A 72 -7.55 -1.55 -12.31
C ASP A 72 -7.48 -3.09 -12.34
N TYR A 73 -6.38 -3.63 -12.86
CA TYR A 73 -6.15 -5.08 -12.87
C TYR A 73 -6.04 -5.63 -11.45
N LEU A 74 -5.21 -5.00 -10.61
CA LEU A 74 -4.97 -5.40 -9.23
C LEU A 74 -6.25 -5.35 -8.40
N ALA A 75 -7.06 -4.31 -8.57
CA ALA A 75 -8.36 -4.18 -7.93
C ALA A 75 -9.31 -5.30 -8.37
N ARG A 76 -9.41 -5.56 -9.68
CA ARG A 76 -10.32 -6.57 -10.24
C ARG A 76 -10.01 -7.99 -9.76
N ILE A 77 -8.72 -8.35 -9.59
CA ILE A 77 -8.34 -9.67 -9.09
C ILE A 77 -8.31 -9.74 -7.55
N GLY A 78 -8.66 -8.66 -6.86
CA GLY A 78 -8.66 -8.60 -5.40
C GLY A 78 -7.26 -8.72 -4.79
N ALA A 79 -6.21 -8.27 -5.48
CA ALA A 79 -4.84 -8.39 -5.01
C ALA A 79 -4.61 -7.55 -3.76
N LYS A 80 -3.88 -8.11 -2.79
CA LYS A 80 -3.42 -7.38 -1.60
C LYS A 80 -2.06 -6.77 -1.85
N GLY A 81 -1.86 -5.55 -1.38
CA GLY A 81 -0.63 -4.80 -1.58
C GLY A 81 0.22 -4.74 -0.33
N VAL A 82 1.53 -4.88 -0.51
CA VAL A 82 2.53 -4.67 0.53
C VAL A 82 3.48 -3.56 0.09
N VAL A 83 3.61 -2.53 0.93
CA VAL A 83 4.54 -1.42 0.73
C VAL A 83 5.79 -1.65 1.57
N VAL A 84 6.85 -2.15 0.92
CA VAL A 84 8.06 -2.65 1.61
C VAL A 84 9.10 -1.58 1.89
N ASN A 85 8.93 -0.40 1.28
CA ASN A 85 9.82 0.75 1.45
C ASN A 85 8.98 2.03 1.40
N VAL A 86 8.70 2.63 2.56
CA VAL A 86 7.96 3.88 2.70
C VAL A 86 8.38 4.56 3.99
N ARG A 87 8.93 5.77 3.87
CA ARG A 87 9.60 6.44 4.99
C ARG A 87 8.74 7.48 5.69
N THR A 88 7.76 8.05 5.00
CA THR A 88 7.08 9.26 5.46
C THR A 88 5.56 9.11 5.38
N PRO A 89 4.80 9.82 6.24
CA PRO A 89 3.35 9.90 6.13
C PRO A 89 2.88 10.41 4.76
N ALA A 90 3.58 11.38 4.17
CA ALA A 90 3.26 11.89 2.84
C ALA A 90 3.46 10.82 1.75
N GLY A 91 4.53 10.02 1.86
CA GLY A 91 4.77 8.87 1.00
C GLY A 91 3.68 7.81 1.13
N TRP A 92 3.34 7.47 2.36
CA TRP A 92 2.23 6.56 2.64
C TRP A 92 0.92 7.08 2.06
N HIS A 93 0.61 8.36 2.23
CA HIS A 93 -0.59 8.96 1.67
C HIS A 93 -0.66 8.80 0.14
N ARG A 94 0.46 9.02 -0.59
CA ARG A 94 0.52 8.76 -2.04
C ARG A 94 0.20 7.31 -2.39
N MET A 95 0.70 6.35 -1.61
CA MET A 95 0.40 4.93 -1.82
C MET A 95 -1.09 4.62 -1.61
N THR A 96 -1.75 5.27 -0.64
CA THR A 96 -3.19 5.07 -0.39
C THR A 96 -4.09 5.68 -1.47
N GLN A 97 -3.61 6.65 -2.26
CA GLN A 97 -4.40 7.30 -3.32
C GLN A 97 -4.83 6.34 -4.45
N TYR A 98 -4.16 5.19 -4.61
CA TYR A 98 -4.56 4.19 -5.59
C TYR A 98 -5.85 3.44 -5.20
N GLY A 99 -6.37 3.60 -3.98
CA GLY A 99 -7.60 2.91 -3.54
C GLY A 99 -7.47 1.39 -3.40
N LEU A 100 -6.24 0.85 -3.49
CA LEU A 100 -5.94 -0.56 -3.30
C LEU A 100 -5.78 -0.88 -1.80
N SER A 101 -6.13 -2.11 -1.40
CA SER A 101 -5.84 -2.59 -0.04
C SER A 101 -4.33 -2.79 0.13
N VAL A 102 -3.64 -1.80 0.69
CA VAL A 102 -2.19 -1.80 0.91
C VAL A 102 -1.83 -1.77 2.40
N TYR A 103 -0.70 -2.37 2.76
CA TYR A 103 -0.16 -2.37 4.13
C TYR A 103 1.34 -2.05 4.12
N PRO A 104 1.85 -1.17 4.99
CA PRO A 104 3.28 -0.93 5.11
C PRO A 104 3.87 -1.97 6.05
N VAL A 105 4.51 -3.00 5.50
CA VAL A 105 5.16 -4.06 6.29
C VAL A 105 6.51 -4.42 5.71
N SER A 106 7.40 -4.94 6.56
CA SER A 106 8.70 -5.44 6.12
C SER A 106 8.53 -6.53 5.07
N GLY A 107 9.27 -6.41 3.96
CA GLY A 107 9.23 -7.36 2.86
C GLY A 107 10.10 -8.59 3.05
N ASN A 108 10.82 -8.72 4.17
CA ASN A 108 11.86 -9.73 4.36
C ASN A 108 11.35 -11.17 4.18
N ASP A 109 10.17 -11.48 4.71
CA ASP A 109 9.59 -12.82 4.60
C ASP A 109 9.09 -13.10 3.18
N PHE A 110 8.51 -12.09 2.52
CA PHE A 110 8.11 -12.22 1.12
C PHE A 110 9.32 -12.40 0.19
N ALA A 111 10.40 -11.65 0.43
CA ALA A 111 11.65 -11.77 -0.29
C ALA A 111 12.22 -13.18 -0.20
N ARG A 112 12.24 -13.78 0.98
CA ARG A 112 12.68 -15.17 1.18
C ARG A 112 11.71 -16.18 0.58
N ALA A 113 10.41 -16.06 0.86
CA ALA A 113 9.39 -17.02 0.43
C ALA A 113 9.27 -17.12 -1.10
N PHE A 114 9.46 -16.00 -1.78
CA PHE A 114 9.34 -15.92 -3.24
C PHE A 114 10.69 -15.73 -3.95
N GLY A 115 11.81 -15.70 -3.23
CA GLY A 115 13.15 -15.48 -3.79
C GLY A 115 13.23 -14.18 -4.59
N LEU A 116 12.82 -13.07 -4.00
CA LEU A 116 12.80 -11.75 -4.64
C LEU A 116 13.97 -10.89 -4.14
N SER A 117 14.58 -10.16 -5.06
CA SER A 117 15.55 -9.10 -4.77
C SER A 117 15.06 -7.72 -5.23
N HIS A 118 14.06 -7.70 -6.10
CA HIS A 118 13.52 -6.50 -6.72
C HIS A 118 12.00 -6.44 -6.65
N TYR A 119 11.48 -5.22 -6.79
CA TYR A 119 10.07 -4.86 -6.92
C TYR A 119 9.97 -3.64 -7.87
N PRO A 120 8.79 -3.26 -8.39
CA PRO A 120 7.45 -3.76 -8.12
C PRO A 120 7.20 -5.14 -8.74
N VAL A 121 6.31 -5.94 -8.14
CA VAL A 121 5.97 -7.29 -8.61
C VAL A 121 4.56 -7.70 -8.18
N LEU A 122 3.90 -8.52 -8.99
CA LEU A 122 2.69 -9.27 -8.69
C LEU A 122 3.00 -10.78 -8.58
N ILE A 123 2.52 -11.40 -7.52
CA ILE A 123 2.46 -12.84 -7.33
C ILE A 123 0.99 -13.27 -7.43
N GLU A 124 0.67 -14.09 -8.43
CA GLU A 124 -0.71 -14.52 -8.74
C GLU A 124 -0.72 -16.01 -9.09
N GLY A 125 -1.43 -16.82 -8.28
CA GLY A 125 -1.44 -18.26 -8.42
C GLY A 125 -0.03 -18.83 -8.27
N ARG A 126 0.58 -19.31 -9.35
CA ARG A 126 1.97 -19.80 -9.34
C ARG A 126 2.94 -18.85 -10.03
N GLU A 127 2.50 -17.68 -10.48
CA GLU A 127 3.32 -16.80 -11.29
C GLU A 127 3.85 -15.62 -10.46
N VAL A 128 5.14 -15.36 -10.59
CA VAL A 128 5.77 -14.09 -10.21
C VAL A 128 6.00 -13.31 -11.50
N LYS A 129 5.45 -12.10 -11.60
CA LYS A 129 5.55 -11.25 -12.79
C LYS A 129 5.50 -9.78 -12.41
N GLN A 130 6.17 -8.95 -13.21
CA GLN A 130 6.02 -7.50 -13.18
C GLN A 130 4.85 -7.10 -14.09
#